data_AF-A0A6M2CI79-F1
#
_entry.id   AF-A0A6M2CI79-F1
#
_cell.length_a   1.000
_cell.length_b   1.000
_cell.length_c   1.000
_cell.angle_alpha   90.00
_cell.angle_beta   90.00
_cell.angle_gamma   90.00
#
_symmetry.space_group_name_H-M   'P 1'
#
loop_
_entity.id
_entity.type
_entity.pdbx_description
1 polymer ?
#
loop_
_entity_poly.entity_id
_entity_poly.type
_entity_poly.pdbx_seq_one_letter_code
_entity_poly.pdbx_strand_id
1 'polypeptide(L)'
;DATTELLQLNRRILNELHSIREQLPEERKCCEGVMIQCLDATKLEVLSAMKDHATEANNWHNGTYSCFKDDVSEMTSQLGKKIDTVMEETTESLQRLQDDVNRETSRLMKVATKTLEFASSVSNFQEWVVRGWAALKDRATAHGEAWYHEKPLYFHGYHLSPGLLLIRKDGEEGVLKVHLVIELKEGTNDEYLEWPFRRCCRVTFIHPRVRPRARSLTLMPELEAFADSLVRPNGEATPTGPVYSEGNFCHAHDLEKEGYVSADEIRVRFELMF
;
A
#
# COMPACT_ATOMS: atom_id res chain seq x y z
N ASP A 1 -3.59 -109.81 99.17
CA ASP A 1 -2.28 -109.61 98.52
C ASP A 1 -2.42 -108.44 97.54
N ALA A 2 -2.19 -107.21 98.03
CA ALA A 2 -2.52 -105.95 97.34
C ALA A 2 -1.69 -105.70 96.06
N THR A 3 -0.64 -106.50 95.87
CA THR A 3 0.26 -106.53 94.72
C THR A 3 -0.41 -107.08 93.45
N THR A 4 -1.39 -107.99 93.56
CA THR A 4 -2.02 -108.64 92.39
C THR A 4 -3.06 -107.75 91.71
N GLU A 5 -3.83 -106.97 92.48
CA GLU A 5 -4.80 -105.99 91.95
C GLU A 5 -4.09 -104.80 91.30
N LEU A 6 -2.99 -104.34 91.90
CA LEU A 6 -2.12 -103.31 91.31
C LEU A 6 -1.54 -103.77 89.97
N LEU A 7 -1.12 -105.03 89.85
CA LEU A 7 -0.62 -105.59 88.58
C LEU A 7 -1.71 -105.71 87.51
N GLN A 8 -2.94 -106.08 87.87
CA GLN A 8 -4.07 -106.14 86.93
C GLN A 8 -4.49 -104.74 86.44
N LEU A 9 -4.53 -103.76 87.34
CA LEU A 9 -4.86 -102.38 86.97
C LEU A 9 -3.76 -101.78 86.07
N ASN A 10 -2.49 -102.01 86.40
CA ASN A 10 -1.38 -101.53 85.59
C ASN A 10 -1.37 -102.16 84.19
N ARG A 11 -1.74 -103.45 84.08
CA ARG A 11 -1.92 -104.12 82.79
C ARG A 11 -3.09 -103.55 81.98
N ARG A 12 -4.19 -103.15 82.64
CA ARG A 12 -5.33 -102.50 81.98
C ARG A 12 -4.98 -101.12 81.45
N ILE A 13 -4.31 -100.30 82.28
CA ILE A 13 -3.83 -98.97 81.89
C ILE A 13 -2.82 -99.08 80.75
N LEU A 14 -1.89 -100.04 80.80
CA LEU A 14 -0.94 -100.27 79.70
C LEU A 14 -1.62 -100.68 78.41
N ASN A 15 -2.67 -101.51 78.46
CA ASN A 15 -3.43 -101.91 77.27
C ASN A 15 -4.25 -100.75 76.69
N GLU A 16 -4.86 -99.90 77.51
CA GLU A 16 -5.57 -98.70 77.03
C GLU A 16 -4.59 -97.67 76.48
N LEU A 17 -3.45 -97.44 77.14
CA LEU A 17 -2.39 -96.58 76.61
C LEU A 17 -1.81 -97.12 75.31
N HIS A 18 -1.73 -98.45 75.13
CA HIS A 18 -1.32 -99.06 73.87
C HIS A 18 -2.37 -98.86 72.78
N SER A 19 -3.66 -99.05 73.09
CA SER A 19 -4.77 -98.79 72.16
C SER A 19 -4.81 -97.33 71.71
N ILE A 20 -4.65 -96.38 72.64
CA ILE A 20 -4.59 -94.94 72.34
C ILE A 20 -3.36 -94.63 71.50
N ARG A 21 -2.20 -95.22 71.82
CA ARG A 21 -0.96 -95.06 71.06
C ARG A 21 -1.04 -95.64 69.65
N GLU A 22 -1.82 -96.69 69.42
CA GLU A 22 -2.05 -97.26 68.09
C GLU A 22 -3.10 -96.50 67.27
N GLN A 23 -4.07 -95.83 67.91
CA GLN A 23 -5.10 -95.03 67.22
C GLN A 23 -4.63 -93.61 66.89
N LEU A 24 -3.76 -93.01 67.72
CA LEU A 24 -3.17 -91.68 67.52
C LEU A 24 -2.56 -91.42 66.12
N PRO A 25 -1.83 -92.36 65.49
CA PRO A 25 -1.30 -92.20 64.14
C PRO A 25 -2.39 -92.15 63.05
N GLU A 26 -3.47 -92.91 63.20
CA GLU A 26 -4.59 -92.90 62.24
C GLU A 26 -5.42 -91.62 62.38
N GLU A 27 -5.71 -91.20 63.61
CA GLU A 27 -6.39 -89.92 63.86
C GLU A 27 -5.55 -88.74 63.37
N ARG A 28 -4.23 -88.76 63.59
CA ARG A 28 -3.31 -87.74 63.06
C ARG A 28 -3.31 -87.71 61.52
N LYS A 29 -3.29 -88.87 60.85
CA LYS A 29 -3.40 -88.96 59.38
C LYS A 29 -4.74 -88.43 58.89
N CYS A 30 -5.83 -88.71 59.60
CA CYS A 30 -7.16 -88.18 59.28
C CYS A 30 -7.18 -86.65 59.38
N CYS A 31 -6.67 -86.09 60.47
CA CYS A 31 -6.56 -84.63 60.64
C CYS A 31 -5.65 -83.98 59.59
N GLU A 32 -4.51 -84.59 59.26
CA GLU A 32 -3.62 -84.13 58.20
C GLU A 32 -4.30 -84.17 56.82
N GLY A 33 -5.05 -85.24 56.52
CA GLY A 33 -5.81 -85.37 55.28
C GLY A 33 -6.91 -84.31 55.14
N VAL A 34 -7.65 -84.04 56.22
CA VAL A 34 -8.67 -82.97 56.25
C VAL A 34 -8.03 -81.59 56.11
N MET A 35 -6.89 -81.33 56.79
CA MET A 35 -6.18 -80.06 56.65
C MET A 35 -5.66 -79.84 55.22
N ILE A 36 -5.13 -80.87 54.56
CA ILE A 36 -4.69 -80.79 53.16
C ILE A 36 -5.88 -80.50 52.24
N GLN A 37 -7.01 -81.20 52.42
CA GLN A 37 -8.22 -80.95 51.62
C GLN A 37 -8.78 -79.54 51.81
N CYS A 38 -8.85 -79.05 53.05
CA CYS A 38 -9.24 -77.67 53.33
C CYS A 38 -8.27 -76.67 52.69
N LEU A 39 -6.97 -76.91 52.79
CA LEU A 39 -5.95 -76.04 52.20
C LEU A 39 -6.05 -75.99 50.66
N ASP A 40 -6.25 -77.14 50.02
CA ASP A 40 -6.41 -77.23 48.56
C ASP A 40 -7.70 -76.55 48.09
N ALA A 41 -8.80 -76.71 48.83
CA ALA A 41 -10.07 -76.02 48.55
C ALA A 41 -9.92 -74.50 48.68
N THR A 42 -9.33 -74.00 49.77
CA THR A 42 -9.08 -72.56 49.95
C THR A 42 -8.12 -72.02 48.89
N LYS A 43 -7.09 -72.77 48.50
CA LYS A 43 -6.17 -72.37 47.43
C LYS A 43 -6.89 -72.25 46.08
N LEU A 44 -7.78 -73.18 45.75
CA LEU A 44 -8.59 -73.13 44.53
C LEU A 44 -9.53 -71.92 44.53
N GLU A 45 -10.21 -71.65 45.65
CA GLU A 45 -11.08 -70.48 45.80
C GLU A 45 -10.31 -69.16 45.64
N VAL A 46 -9.15 -69.03 46.30
CA VAL A 46 -8.30 -67.84 46.19
C VAL A 46 -7.80 -67.65 44.76
N LEU A 47 -7.34 -68.72 44.09
CA LEU A 47 -6.90 -68.64 42.70
C LEU A 47 -8.04 -68.26 41.74
N SER A 48 -9.25 -68.76 41.97
CA SER A 48 -10.43 -68.37 41.19
C SER A 48 -10.73 -66.88 41.38
N ALA A 49 -10.79 -66.41 42.64
CA ALA A 49 -11.05 -65.01 42.95
C ALA A 49 -9.98 -64.07 42.35
N MET A 50 -8.70 -64.45 42.40
CA MET A 50 -7.61 -63.70 41.75
C MET A 50 -7.77 -63.63 40.23
N LYS A 51 -8.23 -64.71 39.60
CA LYS A 51 -8.48 -64.74 38.15
C LYS A 51 -9.65 -63.84 37.77
N ASP A 52 -10.71 -63.86 38.56
CA ASP A 52 -11.88 -63.00 38.35
C ASP A 52 -11.48 -61.52 38.50
N HIS A 53 -10.76 -61.17 39.57
CA HIS A 53 -10.21 -59.82 39.77
C HIS A 53 -9.28 -59.38 38.63
N ALA A 54 -8.40 -60.28 38.14
CA ALA A 54 -7.52 -59.97 37.01
C ALA A 54 -8.31 -59.71 35.73
N THR A 55 -9.40 -60.45 35.51
CA THR A 55 -10.29 -60.26 34.36
C THR A 55 -11.03 -58.94 34.46
N GLU A 56 -11.54 -58.61 35.65
CA GLU A 56 -12.24 -57.37 35.93
C GLU A 56 -11.33 -56.14 35.79
N ALA A 57 -10.10 -56.22 36.31
CA ALA A 57 -9.07 -55.19 36.13
C ALA A 57 -8.71 -54.97 34.65
N ASN A 58 -8.60 -56.05 33.87
CA ASN A 58 -8.29 -55.96 32.44
C ASN A 58 -9.46 -55.34 31.65
N ASN A 59 -10.70 -55.71 31.99
CA ASN A 59 -11.90 -55.12 31.39
C ASN A 59 -11.99 -53.62 31.71
N TRP A 60 -11.72 -53.24 32.96
CA TRP A 60 -11.69 -51.83 33.37
C TRP A 60 -10.59 -51.04 32.66
N HIS A 61 -9.39 -51.61 32.54
CA HIS A 61 -8.28 -51.00 31.80
C HIS A 61 -8.64 -50.78 30.32
N ASN A 62 -9.16 -51.81 29.65
CA ASN A 62 -9.55 -51.73 28.24
C ASN A 62 -10.71 -50.73 28.02
N GLY A 63 -11.70 -50.71 28.91
CA GLY A 63 -12.79 -49.75 28.85
C GLY A 63 -12.31 -48.30 29.03
N THR A 64 -11.41 -48.07 29.98
CA THR A 64 -10.80 -46.75 30.23
C THR A 64 -9.94 -46.30 29.06
N TYR A 65 -9.12 -47.20 28.49
CA TYR A 65 -8.32 -46.92 27.31
C TYR A 65 -9.18 -46.61 26.07
N SER A 66 -10.27 -47.36 25.86
CA SER A 66 -11.21 -47.10 24.76
C SER A 66 -11.85 -45.71 24.90
N CYS A 67 -12.34 -45.37 26.09
CA CYS A 67 -12.94 -44.06 26.36
C CYS A 67 -11.95 -42.92 26.09
N PHE A 68 -10.73 -43.03 26.60
CA PHE A 68 -9.68 -42.03 26.36
C PHE A 68 -9.33 -41.90 24.87
N LYS A 69 -9.26 -43.02 24.13
CA LYS A 69 -9.01 -43.01 22.69
C LYS A 69 -10.12 -42.31 21.91
N ASP A 70 -11.37 -42.53 22.30
CA ASP A 70 -12.53 -41.88 21.67
C ASP A 70 -12.52 -40.37 21.93
N ASP A 71 -12.22 -39.94 23.17
CA ASP A 71 -12.07 -38.53 23.53
C ASP A 71 -10.95 -37.83 22.74
N VAL A 72 -9.79 -38.48 22.60
CA VAL A 72 -8.68 -37.95 21.78
C VAL A 72 -9.07 -37.86 20.31
N SER A 73 -9.81 -38.83 19.80
CA SER A 73 -10.27 -38.84 18.40
C SER A 73 -11.25 -37.71 18.13
N GLU A 74 -12.20 -37.49 19.04
CA GLU A 74 -13.16 -36.40 18.96
C GLU A 74 -12.48 -35.03 19.06
N MET A 75 -11.54 -34.87 19.99
CA MET A 75 -10.78 -33.64 20.15
C MET A 75 -9.94 -33.32 18.92
N THR A 76 -9.32 -34.33 18.31
CA THR A 76 -8.55 -34.19 17.06
C THR A 76 -9.44 -33.78 15.90
N SER A 77 -10.64 -34.36 15.78
CA SER A 77 -11.63 -33.99 14.77
C SER A 77 -12.10 -32.54 14.92
N GLN A 78 -12.42 -32.12 16.15
CA GLN A 78 -12.83 -30.73 16.42
C GLN A 78 -11.70 -29.73 16.14
N LEU A 79 -10.47 -30.06 16.49
CA LEU A 79 -9.31 -29.23 16.22
C LEU A 79 -9.07 -29.08 14.71
N GLY A 80 -9.18 -30.18 13.95
CA GLY A 80 -9.08 -30.16 12.49
C GLY A 80 -10.09 -29.20 11.86
N LYS A 81 -11.37 -29.30 12.24
CA LYS A 81 -12.42 -28.39 11.75
C LYS A 81 -12.12 -26.92 12.06
N LYS A 82 -11.64 -26.62 13.27
CA LYS A 82 -11.27 -25.25 13.65
C LYS A 82 -10.10 -24.72 12.84
N ILE A 83 -9.09 -25.56 12.57
CA ILE A 83 -7.94 -25.19 11.72
C ILE A 83 -8.43 -24.87 10.31
N ASP A 84 -9.29 -25.71 9.73
CA ASP A 84 -9.83 -25.49 8.39
C ASP A 84 -10.60 -24.17 8.29
N THR A 85 -11.47 -23.88 9.27
CA THR A 85 -12.20 -22.59 9.32
C THR A 85 -11.25 -21.40 9.40
N VAL A 86 -10.24 -21.45 10.28
CA VAL A 86 -9.26 -20.36 10.41
C VAL A 86 -8.45 -20.18 9.13
N MET A 87 -8.06 -21.28 8.46
CA MET A 87 -7.34 -21.19 7.19
C MET A 87 -8.18 -20.56 6.08
N GLU A 88 -9.47 -20.89 6.00
CA GLU A 88 -10.38 -20.32 5.00
C GLU A 88 -10.59 -18.82 5.24
N GLU A 89 -10.89 -18.42 6.48
CA GLU A 89 -11.01 -17.00 6.87
C GLU A 89 -9.72 -16.20 6.60
N THR A 90 -8.55 -16.81 6.87
CA THR A 90 -7.25 -16.19 6.63
C THR A 90 -7.00 -16.03 5.12
N THR A 91 -7.35 -17.04 4.32
CA THR A 91 -7.17 -17.01 2.86
C THR A 91 -8.06 -15.93 2.23
N GLU A 92 -9.33 -15.84 2.64
CA GLU A 92 -10.22 -14.77 2.19
C GLU A 92 -9.69 -13.38 2.56
N SER A 93 -9.18 -13.23 3.79
CA SER A 93 -8.64 -11.95 4.27
C SER A 93 -7.40 -11.52 3.48
N LEU A 94 -6.50 -12.47 3.17
CA LEU A 94 -5.33 -12.21 2.33
C LEU A 94 -5.73 -11.82 0.90
N GLN A 95 -6.74 -12.49 0.33
CA GLN A 95 -7.25 -12.16 -1.00
C GLN A 95 -7.80 -10.72 -1.04
N ARG A 96 -8.61 -10.34 -0.05
CA ARG A 96 -9.17 -8.97 0.06
C ARG A 96 -8.08 -7.91 0.20
N LEU A 97 -7.08 -8.16 1.04
CA LEU A 97 -5.93 -7.26 1.20
C LEU A 97 -5.15 -7.10 -0.11
N GLN A 98 -4.97 -8.18 -0.86
CA GLN A 98 -4.29 -8.12 -2.15
C GLN A 98 -5.07 -7.30 -3.18
N ASP A 99 -6.39 -7.45 -3.23
CA ASP A 99 -7.26 -6.66 -4.11
C ASP A 99 -7.25 -5.17 -3.73
N ASP A 100 -7.26 -4.86 -2.43
CA ASP A 100 -7.16 -3.48 -1.92
C ASP A 100 -5.82 -2.84 -2.30
N VAL A 101 -4.71 -3.54 -2.10
CA VAL A 101 -3.38 -3.07 -2.49
C VAL A 101 -3.30 -2.83 -4.00
N ASN A 102 -3.83 -3.74 -4.82
CA ASN A 102 -3.85 -3.61 -6.27
C ASN A 102 -4.69 -2.41 -6.74
N ARG A 103 -5.84 -2.18 -6.09
CA ARG A 103 -6.71 -1.03 -6.38
C ARG A 103 -6.02 0.30 -6.06
N GLU A 104 -5.43 0.42 -4.88
CA GLU A 104 -4.74 1.65 -4.48
C GLU A 104 -3.48 1.88 -5.33
N THR A 105 -2.72 0.83 -5.63
CA THR A 105 -1.57 0.93 -6.54
C THR A 105 -1.99 1.43 -7.92
N SER A 106 -3.08 0.89 -8.47
CA SER A 106 -3.61 1.33 -9.77
C SER A 106 -4.09 2.79 -9.75
N ARG A 107 -4.72 3.21 -8.65
CA ARG A 107 -5.15 4.60 -8.46
C ARG A 107 -3.95 5.54 -8.36
N LEU A 108 -2.95 5.20 -7.56
CA LEU A 108 -1.71 5.99 -7.42
C LEU A 108 -0.95 6.08 -8.73
N MET A 109 -0.84 4.98 -9.49
CA MET A 109 -0.22 4.99 -10.81
C MET A 109 -0.93 5.94 -11.76
N LYS A 110 -2.27 5.96 -11.80
CA LYS A 110 -3.02 6.93 -12.61
C LYS A 110 -2.73 8.38 -12.22
N VAL A 111 -2.64 8.67 -10.93
CA VAL A 111 -2.29 10.02 -10.44
C VAL A 111 -0.85 10.36 -10.84
N ALA A 112 0.10 9.46 -10.60
CA ALA A 112 1.51 9.67 -10.94
C ALA A 112 1.70 9.90 -12.44
N THR A 113 1.04 9.13 -13.30
CA THR A 113 1.08 9.31 -14.76
C THR A 113 0.55 10.69 -15.15
N LYS A 114 -0.62 11.10 -14.64
CA LYS A 114 -1.17 12.44 -14.92
C LYS A 114 -0.24 13.56 -14.44
N THR A 115 0.36 13.41 -13.26
CA THR A 115 1.32 14.40 -12.73
C THR A 115 2.58 14.45 -13.59
N LEU A 116 3.06 13.32 -14.09
CA LEU A 116 4.22 13.27 -15.00
C LEU A 116 3.88 13.84 -16.38
N GLU A 117 2.71 13.54 -16.93
CA GLU A 117 2.20 14.14 -18.18
C GLU A 117 2.09 15.66 -18.03
N PHE A 118 1.56 16.13 -16.90
CA PHE A 118 1.53 17.56 -16.57
C PHE A 118 2.94 18.14 -16.50
N ALA A 119 3.84 17.56 -15.70
CA ALA A 119 5.21 18.03 -15.54
C ALA A 119 6.04 17.99 -16.83
N SER A 120 5.80 17.01 -17.71
CA SER A 120 6.49 16.88 -18.99
C SER A 120 5.92 17.78 -20.09
N SER A 121 4.66 18.22 -19.96
CA SER A 121 4.04 19.21 -20.84
C SER A 121 4.39 20.66 -20.47
N VAL A 122 4.92 20.89 -19.26
CA VAL A 122 5.30 22.21 -18.78
C VAL A 122 6.66 22.58 -19.35
N SER A 123 6.66 23.34 -20.44
CA SER A 123 7.87 24.05 -20.84
C SER A 123 8.00 25.31 -19.99
N ASN A 124 9.19 25.53 -19.42
CA ASN A 124 9.49 26.80 -18.74
C ASN A 124 9.70 27.94 -19.75
N PHE A 125 9.99 27.58 -21.00
CA PHE A 125 10.27 28.53 -22.07
C PHE A 125 9.85 28.01 -23.44
N GLN A 126 9.59 28.92 -24.38
CA GLN A 126 9.35 28.57 -25.78
C GLN A 126 10.19 29.49 -26.66
N GLU A 127 10.88 28.92 -27.63
CA GLU A 127 11.51 29.69 -28.71
C GLU A 127 10.67 29.63 -29.97
N TRP A 128 10.51 30.78 -30.62
CA TRP A 128 9.88 30.85 -31.95
C TRP A 128 10.53 31.93 -32.81
N VAL A 129 10.11 31.95 -34.07
CA VAL A 129 10.59 32.89 -35.08
C VAL A 129 9.42 33.71 -35.58
N VAL A 130 9.48 35.01 -35.38
CA VAL A 130 8.54 35.95 -35.99
C VAL A 130 9.03 36.21 -37.42
N ARG A 131 8.29 35.72 -38.40
CA ARG A 131 8.57 35.91 -39.83
C ARG A 131 7.76 37.09 -40.37
N GLY A 132 8.26 37.74 -41.42
CA GLY A 132 7.58 38.87 -42.03
C GLY A 132 7.70 40.14 -41.17
N TRP A 133 8.87 40.37 -40.58
CA TRP A 133 9.11 41.49 -39.67
C TRP A 133 8.82 42.85 -40.32
N ALA A 134 9.22 43.04 -41.58
CA ALA A 134 8.94 44.24 -42.37
C ALA A 134 7.43 44.46 -42.52
N ALA A 135 6.68 43.42 -42.89
CA ALA A 135 5.22 43.51 -43.01
C ALA A 135 4.54 43.83 -41.66
N LEU A 136 5.07 43.30 -40.56
CA LEU A 136 4.58 43.63 -39.21
C LEU A 136 4.80 45.11 -38.88
N LYS A 137 5.97 45.67 -39.19
CA LYS A 137 6.27 47.10 -39.03
C LYS A 137 5.38 47.97 -39.92
N ASP A 138 5.17 47.58 -41.18
CA ASP A 138 4.35 48.33 -42.12
C ASP A 138 2.91 48.44 -41.63
N ARG A 139 2.35 47.34 -41.11
CA ARG A 139 1.02 47.35 -40.47
C ARG A 139 0.98 48.28 -39.27
N ALA A 140 1.96 48.21 -38.37
CA ALA A 140 2.01 49.09 -37.19
C ALA A 140 2.14 50.57 -37.58
N THR A 141 2.90 50.85 -38.64
CA THR A 141 3.08 52.21 -39.16
C THR A 141 1.78 52.74 -39.77
N ALA A 142 1.04 51.91 -40.51
CA ALA A 142 -0.20 52.29 -41.17
C ALA A 142 -1.38 52.41 -40.20
N HIS A 143 -1.53 51.47 -39.26
CA HIS A 143 -2.70 51.36 -38.40
C HIS A 143 -2.46 51.87 -36.97
N GLY A 144 -1.24 52.30 -36.64
CA GLY A 144 -0.84 52.71 -35.29
C GLY A 144 -0.33 51.54 -34.44
N GLU A 145 -0.80 50.32 -34.70
CA GLU A 145 -0.35 49.13 -33.99
C GLU A 145 -0.38 47.87 -34.86
N ALA A 146 0.40 46.86 -34.47
CA ALA A 146 0.32 45.53 -35.05
C ALA A 146 0.63 44.44 -34.02
N TRP A 147 -0.27 43.46 -33.95
CA TRP A 147 -0.19 42.33 -33.04
C TRP A 147 0.37 41.10 -33.75
N TYR A 148 1.25 40.37 -33.07
CA TYR A 148 1.71 39.04 -33.44
C TYR A 148 1.51 38.11 -32.25
N HIS A 149 0.84 36.99 -32.46
CA HIS A 149 0.63 35.94 -31.46
C HIS A 149 1.24 34.65 -31.95
N GLU A 150 1.99 33.98 -31.08
CA GLU A 150 2.48 32.63 -31.30
C GLU A 150 1.42 31.61 -30.84
N LYS A 151 1.54 30.37 -31.32
CA LYS A 151 0.60 29.31 -30.96
C LYS A 151 0.50 29.17 -29.43
N PRO A 152 -0.72 29.08 -28.86
CA PRO A 152 -0.91 28.82 -27.44
C PRO A 152 -0.22 27.53 -26.98
N LEU A 153 0.43 27.58 -25.82
CA LEU A 153 1.05 26.44 -25.14
C LEU A 153 0.79 26.49 -23.63
N TYR A 154 1.04 25.36 -22.97
CA TYR A 154 0.98 25.28 -21.52
C TYR A 154 2.32 25.68 -20.89
N PHE A 155 2.28 26.68 -20.02
CA PHE A 155 3.40 27.10 -19.20
C PHE A 155 2.98 27.08 -17.73
N HIS A 156 3.64 26.27 -16.91
CA HIS A 156 3.28 26.06 -15.50
C HIS A 156 1.79 25.77 -15.28
N GLY A 157 1.18 25.02 -16.20
CA GLY A 157 -0.24 24.68 -16.18
C GLY A 157 -1.17 25.73 -16.80
N TYR A 158 -0.74 26.98 -16.98
CA TYR A 158 -1.51 28.03 -17.65
C TYR A 158 -1.46 27.85 -19.17
N HIS A 159 -2.61 27.90 -19.83
CA HIS A 159 -2.69 27.91 -21.28
C HIS A 159 -2.58 29.35 -21.79
N LEU A 160 -1.47 29.70 -22.45
CA LEU A 160 -1.21 31.08 -22.88
C LEU A 160 -0.57 31.14 -24.27
N SER A 161 -0.89 32.22 -24.98
CA SER A 161 -0.28 32.60 -26.25
C SER A 161 0.66 33.79 -26.01
N PRO A 162 1.98 33.59 -26.14
CA PRO A 162 2.94 34.69 -26.10
C PRO A 162 2.98 35.40 -27.45
N GLY A 163 3.37 36.68 -27.45
CA GLY A 163 3.35 37.49 -28.64
C GLY A 163 4.21 38.75 -28.55
N LEU A 164 4.18 39.52 -29.64
CA LEU A 164 4.78 40.84 -29.73
C LEU A 164 3.72 41.85 -30.20
N LEU A 165 3.79 43.05 -29.68
CA LEU A 165 2.99 44.20 -30.12
C LEU A 165 3.91 45.32 -30.54
N LEU A 166 3.72 45.83 -31.76
CA LEU A 166 4.39 47.02 -32.25
C LEU A 166 3.41 48.18 -32.16
N ILE A 167 3.76 49.25 -31.44
CA ILE A 167 2.98 50.49 -31.33
C ILE A 167 3.77 51.64 -31.92
N ARG A 168 3.14 52.41 -32.80
CA ARG A 168 3.66 53.67 -33.31
C ARG A 168 3.64 54.72 -32.21
N LYS A 169 4.79 55.37 -31.98
CA LYS A 169 4.86 56.47 -31.02
C LYS A 169 4.19 57.71 -31.60
N ASP A 170 3.24 58.26 -30.87
CA ASP A 170 2.58 59.51 -31.26
C ASP A 170 3.58 60.66 -31.38
N GLY A 171 3.45 61.45 -32.44
CA GLY A 171 4.29 62.62 -32.70
C GLY A 171 5.69 62.34 -33.25
N GLU A 172 6.07 61.07 -33.46
CA GLU A 172 7.35 60.69 -34.09
C GLU A 172 7.13 59.73 -35.26
N GLU A 173 7.22 60.24 -36.49
CA GLU A 173 7.06 59.43 -37.69
C GLU A 173 8.11 58.31 -37.76
N GLY A 174 7.65 57.08 -37.99
CA GLY A 174 8.50 55.91 -38.19
C GLY A 174 9.08 55.29 -36.91
N VAL A 175 8.77 55.81 -35.71
CA VAL A 175 9.24 55.24 -34.45
C VAL A 175 8.25 54.20 -33.93
N LEU A 176 8.67 52.93 -33.91
CA LEU A 176 7.88 51.80 -33.41
C LEU A 176 8.48 51.26 -32.11
N LYS A 177 7.64 51.16 -31.08
CA LYS A 177 7.94 50.47 -29.82
C LYS A 177 7.49 49.02 -29.90
N VAL A 178 8.32 48.10 -29.41
CA VAL A 178 8.04 46.67 -29.34
C VAL A 178 7.78 46.30 -27.90
N HIS A 179 6.63 45.68 -27.66
CA HIS A 179 6.15 45.21 -26.37
C HIS A 179 6.00 43.68 -26.38
N LEU A 180 6.20 43.05 -25.21
CA LEU A 180 5.82 41.66 -24.97
C LEU A 180 4.30 41.61 -24.79
N VAL A 181 3.63 40.63 -25.39
CA VAL A 181 2.19 40.37 -25.25
C VAL A 181 1.96 38.99 -24.69
N ILE A 182 0.98 38.84 -23.81
CA ILE A 182 0.42 37.54 -23.44
C ILE A 182 -1.10 37.57 -23.60
N GLU A 183 -1.65 36.45 -24.04
CA GLU A 183 -3.08 36.19 -24.05
C GLU A 183 -3.35 34.87 -23.31
N LEU A 184 -4.14 34.92 -22.25
CA LEU A 184 -4.57 33.73 -21.53
C LEU A 184 -5.74 33.08 -22.27
N LYS A 185 -5.68 31.77 -22.41
CA LYS A 185 -6.70 30.93 -23.05
C LYS A 185 -7.27 29.99 -22.00
N GLU A 186 -8.52 29.57 -22.18
CA GLU A 186 -9.09 28.52 -21.32
C GLU A 186 -8.21 27.26 -21.40
N GLY A 187 -7.78 26.83 -20.22
CA GLY A 187 -6.94 25.66 -20.01
C GLY A 187 -7.70 24.56 -19.28
N THR A 188 -7.34 23.31 -19.54
CA THR A 188 -7.91 22.15 -18.83
C THR A 188 -7.60 22.14 -17.33
N ASN A 189 -6.63 22.95 -16.90
CA ASN A 189 -6.13 22.98 -15.53
C ASN A 189 -6.59 24.22 -14.77
N ASP A 190 -7.39 25.10 -15.36
CA ASP A 190 -7.69 26.43 -14.80
C ASP A 190 -8.37 26.37 -13.43
N GLU A 191 -9.05 25.26 -13.10
CA GLU A 191 -9.67 25.04 -11.78
C GLU A 191 -8.66 24.79 -10.65
N TYR A 192 -7.43 24.39 -10.97
CA TYR A 192 -6.37 24.08 -10.01
C TYR A 192 -5.29 25.16 -9.91
N LEU A 193 -5.39 26.22 -10.71
CA LEU A 193 -4.40 27.29 -10.79
C LEU A 193 -4.79 28.49 -9.93
N GLU A 194 -3.79 29.29 -9.56
CA GLU A 194 -4.03 30.57 -8.88
C GLU A 194 -4.52 31.60 -9.89
N TRP A 195 -5.55 32.34 -9.50
CA TRP A 195 -6.11 33.46 -10.24
C TRP A 195 -6.28 34.69 -9.32
N PRO A 196 -6.07 35.92 -9.81
CA PRO A 196 -5.63 36.27 -11.16
C PRO A 196 -4.19 35.82 -11.46
N PHE A 197 -3.81 35.75 -12.74
CA PHE A 197 -2.47 35.39 -13.17
C PHE A 197 -1.46 36.45 -12.71
N ARG A 198 -0.44 36.01 -11.95
CA ARG A 198 0.56 36.88 -11.31
C ARG A 198 2.01 36.59 -11.72
N ARG A 199 2.23 35.61 -12.59
CA ARG A 199 3.60 35.21 -12.96
C ARG A 199 4.24 36.25 -13.87
N CYS A 200 5.48 36.61 -13.56
CA CYS A 200 6.25 37.49 -14.40
C CYS A 200 6.61 36.77 -15.72
N CYS A 201 6.40 37.45 -16.83
CA CYS A 201 6.69 36.94 -18.16
C CYS A 201 7.89 37.68 -18.75
N ARG A 202 8.76 36.98 -19.47
CA ARG A 202 9.89 37.59 -20.17
C ARG A 202 9.96 37.11 -21.62
N VAL A 203 10.23 38.03 -22.53
CA VAL A 203 10.68 37.71 -23.88
C VAL A 203 12.12 38.15 -24.05
N THR A 204 12.98 37.26 -24.52
CA THR A 204 14.37 37.55 -24.87
C THR A 204 14.53 37.46 -26.38
N PHE A 205 15.07 38.50 -27.00
CA PHE A 205 15.43 38.50 -28.41
C PHE A 205 16.74 37.72 -28.59
N ILE A 206 16.68 36.63 -29.35
CA ILE A 206 17.82 35.77 -29.64
C ILE A 206 18.54 36.34 -30.86
N HIS A 207 19.74 36.85 -30.64
CA HIS A 207 20.56 37.31 -31.74
C HIS A 207 21.15 36.11 -32.53
N PRO A 208 21.23 36.20 -33.86
CA PRO A 208 21.69 35.09 -34.71
C PRO A 208 23.20 34.76 -34.55
N ARG A 209 24.00 35.68 -33.99
CA ARG A 209 25.43 35.47 -33.66
C ARG A 209 25.65 35.20 -32.17
N VAL A 210 26.69 34.42 -31.83
CA VAL A 210 26.95 33.78 -30.51
C VAL A 210 27.29 34.75 -29.34
N ARG A 211 27.64 36.04 -29.58
CA ARG A 211 28.08 36.96 -28.48
C ARG A 211 27.53 38.40 -28.49
N PRO A 212 26.22 38.64 -28.47
CA PRO A 212 25.64 39.96 -28.28
C PRO A 212 25.16 40.12 -26.83
N ARG A 213 24.82 41.35 -26.43
CA ARG A 213 24.06 41.56 -25.20
C ARG A 213 22.68 40.91 -25.35
N ALA A 214 22.10 40.37 -24.29
CA ALA A 214 20.71 39.94 -24.34
C ALA A 214 19.81 41.18 -24.30
N ARG A 215 18.86 41.30 -25.21
CA ARG A 215 17.75 42.25 -25.07
C ARG A 215 16.51 41.49 -24.66
N SER A 216 15.84 41.95 -23.63
CA SER A 216 14.64 41.31 -23.12
C SER A 216 13.59 42.33 -22.72
N LEU A 217 12.34 41.94 -22.87
CA LEU A 217 11.17 42.64 -22.38
C LEU A 217 10.54 41.84 -21.25
N THR A 218 10.01 42.53 -20.26
CA THR A 218 9.38 41.90 -19.10
C THR A 218 7.99 42.47 -18.89
N LEU A 219 7.03 41.59 -18.65
CA LEU A 219 5.68 41.92 -18.22
C LEU A 219 5.54 41.47 -16.77
N MET A 220 5.18 42.40 -15.88
CA MET A 220 5.02 42.15 -14.45
C MET A 220 3.56 42.37 -14.08
N PRO A 221 2.71 41.32 -14.08
CA PRO A 221 1.27 41.45 -13.84
C PRO A 221 0.86 42.27 -12.63
N GLU A 222 1.66 42.24 -11.56
CA GLU A 222 1.38 42.93 -10.29
C GLU A 222 1.65 44.44 -10.33
N LEU A 223 2.55 44.89 -11.22
CA LEU A 223 2.94 46.29 -11.33
C LEU A 223 2.15 47.04 -12.41
N GLU A 224 1.44 46.29 -13.23
CA GLU A 224 0.70 46.78 -14.37
C GLU A 224 -0.79 46.85 -14.04
N ALA A 225 -1.52 47.79 -14.66
CA ALA A 225 -2.95 47.97 -14.43
C ALA A 225 -3.83 46.88 -15.10
N PHE A 226 -3.41 45.62 -15.07
CA PHE A 226 -4.04 44.49 -15.77
C PHE A 226 -4.87 43.57 -14.86
N ALA A 227 -5.20 44.00 -13.64
CA ALA A 227 -5.91 43.17 -12.66
C ALA A 227 -7.21 42.54 -13.22
N ASP A 228 -7.94 43.30 -14.03
CA ASP A 228 -9.18 42.86 -14.67
C ASP A 228 -8.96 42.06 -15.97
N SER A 229 -7.75 42.09 -16.53
CA SER A 229 -7.37 41.43 -17.79
C SER A 229 -6.68 40.07 -17.61
N LEU A 230 -6.26 39.78 -16.39
CA LEU A 230 -5.52 38.56 -16.03
C LEU A 230 -6.33 37.62 -15.12
N VAL A 231 -7.66 37.77 -15.13
CA VAL A 231 -8.58 36.85 -14.44
C VAL A 231 -8.69 35.51 -15.19
N ARG A 232 -9.25 34.51 -14.51
CA ARG A 232 -9.51 33.19 -15.09
C ARG A 232 -10.33 33.30 -16.39
N PRO A 233 -9.86 32.75 -17.53
CA PRO A 233 -10.66 32.66 -18.74
C PRO A 233 -11.95 31.85 -18.50
N ASN A 234 -13.05 32.29 -19.12
CA ASN A 234 -14.33 31.58 -19.12
C ASN A 234 -14.82 31.54 -20.57
N GLY A 235 -14.33 30.58 -21.36
CA GLY A 235 -14.45 30.52 -22.82
C GLY A 235 -13.12 30.72 -23.56
N GLU A 236 -13.18 30.87 -24.89
CA GLU A 236 -11.99 30.81 -25.78
C GLU A 236 -10.90 31.88 -25.55
N ALA A 237 -11.18 32.96 -24.80
CA ALA A 237 -10.20 33.98 -24.44
C ALA A 237 -10.57 34.69 -23.12
N THR A 238 -9.62 35.44 -22.53
CA THR A 238 -9.92 36.37 -21.45
C THR A 238 -10.98 37.39 -21.90
N PRO A 239 -11.95 37.76 -21.03
CA PRO A 239 -13.01 38.73 -21.38
C PRO A 239 -12.50 40.08 -21.88
N THR A 240 -11.27 40.40 -21.51
CA THR A 240 -10.62 41.71 -21.58
C THR A 240 -9.48 41.72 -22.63
N GLY A 241 -9.25 40.60 -23.31
CA GLY A 241 -8.26 40.49 -24.39
C GLY A 241 -6.81 40.34 -23.92
N PRO A 242 -5.85 40.41 -24.87
CA PRO A 242 -4.42 40.28 -24.57
C PRO A 242 -3.89 41.48 -23.77
N VAL A 243 -2.87 41.23 -22.94
CA VAL A 243 -2.15 42.27 -22.19
C VAL A 243 -0.72 42.38 -22.68
N TYR A 244 -0.10 43.55 -22.49
CA TYR A 244 1.25 43.81 -22.97
C TYR A 244 2.11 44.54 -21.93
N SER A 245 3.43 44.51 -22.06
CA SER A 245 4.34 45.13 -21.10
C SER A 245 4.29 46.67 -21.18
N GLU A 246 3.57 47.34 -20.28
CA GLU A 246 3.46 48.80 -20.27
C GLU A 246 4.75 49.40 -19.68
N GLY A 247 5.29 50.42 -20.32
CA GLY A 247 6.56 51.04 -19.88
C GLY A 247 7.83 50.19 -20.09
N ASN A 248 7.75 48.88 -20.30
CA ASN A 248 8.88 48.03 -20.68
C ASN A 248 8.82 47.66 -22.18
N PHE A 249 9.54 48.44 -22.99
CA PHE A 249 9.59 48.28 -24.44
C PHE A 249 11.01 48.53 -24.98
N CYS A 250 11.24 48.13 -26.24
CA CYS A 250 12.42 48.55 -27.01
C CYS A 250 12.00 49.13 -28.36
N HIS A 251 12.90 49.85 -29.03
CA HIS A 251 12.59 50.36 -30.37
C HIS A 251 12.87 49.29 -31.43
N ALA A 252 11.96 49.13 -32.38
CA ALA A 252 12.14 48.21 -33.51
C ALA A 252 13.45 48.50 -34.27
N HIS A 253 13.78 49.79 -34.44
CA HIS A 253 15.01 50.23 -35.08
C HIS A 253 16.28 49.76 -34.32
N ASP A 254 16.25 49.69 -32.99
CA ASP A 254 17.40 49.22 -32.21
C ASP A 254 17.64 47.73 -32.44
N LEU A 255 16.57 46.93 -32.52
CA LEU A 255 16.66 45.49 -32.81
C LEU A 255 17.26 45.24 -34.20
N GLU A 256 16.92 46.07 -35.18
CA GLU A 256 17.46 45.99 -36.54
C GLU A 256 18.93 46.43 -36.59
N LYS A 257 19.23 47.60 -36.02
CA LYS A 257 20.59 48.16 -35.99
C LYS A 257 21.58 47.25 -35.27
N GLU A 258 21.14 46.58 -34.22
CA GLU A 258 21.96 45.65 -33.44
C GLU A 258 22.01 44.24 -34.03
N GLY A 259 21.28 43.96 -35.11
CA GLY A 259 21.39 42.70 -35.86
C GLY A 259 20.56 41.54 -35.30
N TYR A 260 19.55 41.80 -34.46
CA TYR A 260 18.59 40.77 -34.03
C TYR A 260 17.65 40.34 -35.16
N VAL A 261 17.38 41.25 -36.10
CA VAL A 261 16.59 40.98 -37.30
C VAL A 261 17.52 40.55 -38.43
N SER A 262 17.24 39.37 -39.01
CA SER A 262 18.00 38.84 -40.14
C SER A 262 17.06 38.12 -41.09
N ALA A 263 17.20 38.36 -42.40
CA ALA A 263 16.36 37.74 -43.43
C ALA A 263 14.85 37.92 -43.19
N ASP A 264 14.44 39.11 -42.72
CA ASP A 264 13.04 39.44 -42.38
C ASP A 264 12.43 38.61 -41.23
N GLU A 265 13.31 38.10 -40.37
CA GLU A 265 12.95 37.26 -39.23
C GLU A 265 13.60 37.76 -37.95
N ILE A 266 12.90 37.60 -36.83
CA ILE A 266 13.45 37.78 -35.49
C ILE A 266 13.15 36.55 -34.64
N ARG A 267 14.18 36.05 -33.94
CA ARG A 267 14.05 34.91 -33.04
C ARG A 267 13.84 35.40 -31.62
N VAL A 268 12.92 34.76 -30.92
CA VAL A 268 12.54 35.16 -29.57
C VAL A 268 12.37 33.94 -28.68
N ARG A 269 12.62 34.11 -27.39
CA ARG A 269 12.35 33.15 -26.33
C ARG A 269 11.39 33.76 -25.32
N PHE A 270 10.24 33.15 -25.10
CA PHE A 270 9.35 33.44 -23.99
C PHE A 270 9.67 32.56 -22.80
N GLU A 271 9.60 33.11 -21.60
CA GLU A 271 9.80 32.43 -20.33
C GLU A 271 8.77 32.90 -19.31
N LEU A 272 8.19 31.97 -18.55
CA LEU A 272 7.59 32.31 -17.26
C LEU A 272 8.68 32.29 -16.19
N MET A 273 8.81 33.39 -15.47
CA MET A 273 9.78 33.56 -14.39
C MET A 273 9.26 32.89 -13.11
N PHE A 274 10.17 32.22 -12.39
CA PHE A 274 9.88 31.53 -11.13
C PHE A 274 9.50 32.48 -10.01
#